data_AF-A0A645GB34-F1
#
_entry.id   AF-A0A645GB34-F1
#
_cell.length_a   1.000
_cell.length_b   1.000
_cell.length_c   1.000
_cell.angle_alpha   90.00
_cell.angle_beta   90.00
_cell.angle_gamma   90.00
#
_symmetry.space_group_name_H-M   'P 1'
#
loop_
_entity.id
_entity.type
_entity.pdbx_description
1 polymer ?
#
loop_
_entity_poly.entity_id
_entity_poly.type
_entity_poly.pdbx_seq_one_letter_code
_entity_poly.pdbx_strand_id
1 'polypeptide(L)'
;MQLNELALESETLEKIISIKVNKIRDNQTYDVVIVGSGGAGLSAAISAASTGAKVVVLEKRNTLGGNTLVSMGGVNIPGNDAQIDTSVEDSKESFYEDIIIGGDKESDVNQVNILVENALETYKWLKEFVGVEFKDSKLIHFGGHKVPRAAVFKGKYAIELINKLREKALSLGVVILN
;
A
#
# COMPACT_ATOMS: atom_id res chain seq x y z
N MET A 1 -8.20 -7.99 30.96
CA MET A 1 -8.82 -7.08 29.97
C MET A 1 -8.06 -7.08 28.63
N GLN A 2 -6.72 -7.09 28.60
CA GLN A 2 -5.91 -7.07 27.35
C GLN A 2 -5.99 -8.32 26.44
N LEU A 3 -6.15 -9.54 26.99
CA LEU A 3 -6.08 -10.78 26.18
C LEU A 3 -7.29 -10.98 25.25
N ASN A 4 -8.50 -10.64 25.71
CA ASN A 4 -9.72 -10.79 24.91
C ASN A 4 -9.79 -9.76 23.77
N GLU A 5 -9.27 -8.55 24.01
CA GLU A 5 -9.24 -7.47 23.03
C GLU A 5 -8.25 -7.77 21.89
N LEU A 6 -7.07 -8.31 22.23
CA LEU A 6 -6.10 -8.82 21.25
C LEU A 6 -6.64 -9.99 20.41
N ALA A 7 -7.40 -10.91 21.03
CA ALA A 7 -8.01 -12.03 20.33
C ALA A 7 -9.11 -11.58 19.35
N LEU A 8 -9.98 -10.66 19.78
CA LEU A 8 -11.01 -10.03 18.95
C LEU A 8 -10.42 -9.26 17.76
N GLU A 9 -9.32 -8.52 18.00
CA GLU A 9 -8.58 -7.84 16.94
C GLU A 9 -7.97 -8.84 15.94
N SER A 10 -7.33 -9.92 16.44
CA SER A 10 -6.75 -10.97 15.59
C SER A 10 -7.80 -11.65 14.72
N GLU A 11 -8.97 -11.95 15.28
CA GLU A 11 -10.07 -12.59 14.54
C GLU A 11 -10.68 -11.65 13.49
N THR A 12 -10.78 -10.36 13.80
CA THR A 12 -11.22 -9.32 12.85
C THR A 12 -10.21 -9.17 11.71
N LEU A 13 -8.93 -9.21 12.04
CA LEU A 13 -7.82 -9.21 11.09
C LEU A 13 -7.87 -10.38 10.13
N GLU A 14 -8.01 -11.60 10.66
CA GLU A 14 -8.15 -12.81 9.84
C GLU A 14 -9.36 -12.71 8.91
N LYS A 15 -10.50 -12.20 9.37
CA LYS A 15 -11.68 -11.99 8.52
C LYS A 15 -11.44 -10.99 7.38
N ILE A 16 -10.68 -9.92 7.64
CA ILE A 16 -10.37 -8.87 6.65
C ILE A 16 -9.44 -9.40 5.55
N ILE A 17 -8.38 -10.10 5.95
CA ILE A 17 -7.30 -10.51 5.03
C ILE A 17 -7.50 -11.91 4.46
N SER A 18 -8.43 -12.70 5.01
CA SER A 18 -8.71 -14.04 4.49
C SER A 18 -9.36 -13.97 3.11
N ILE A 19 -8.90 -14.87 2.25
CA ILE A 19 -9.49 -15.09 0.93
C ILE A 19 -10.39 -16.32 1.06
N LYS A 20 -11.66 -16.19 0.68
CA LYS A 20 -12.48 -17.39 0.46
C LYS A 20 -11.85 -18.14 -0.71
N VAL A 21 -11.45 -19.38 -0.47
CA VAL A 21 -10.85 -20.24 -1.50
C VAL A 21 -11.85 -20.42 -2.64
N ASN A 22 -11.66 -19.65 -3.70
CA ASN A 22 -12.31 -19.88 -4.98
C ASN A 22 -11.35 -20.76 -5.76
N LYS A 23 -11.75 -22.01 -6.01
CA LYS A 23 -10.95 -22.91 -6.84
C LYS A 23 -10.75 -22.27 -8.22
N ILE A 24 -9.51 -22.26 -8.68
CA ILE A 24 -9.18 -22.05 -10.09
C ILE A 24 -10.01 -23.06 -10.89
N ARG A 25 -10.76 -22.57 -11.86
CA ARG A 25 -11.50 -23.43 -12.80
C ARG A 25 -10.65 -23.60 -14.05
N ASP A 26 -10.72 -24.77 -14.67
CA ASP A 26 -10.04 -25.00 -15.94
C ASP A 26 -10.58 -24.05 -17.02
N ASN A 27 -9.70 -23.60 -17.92
CA ASN A 27 -10.00 -22.76 -19.09
C ASN A 27 -10.55 -21.34 -18.78
N GLN A 28 -10.07 -20.68 -17.72
CA GLN A 28 -10.36 -19.25 -17.51
C GLN A 28 -9.36 -18.35 -18.25
N THR A 29 -9.89 -17.42 -19.07
CA THR A 29 -9.09 -16.38 -19.76
C THR A 29 -9.21 -15.04 -19.03
N TYR A 30 -8.07 -14.37 -18.85
CA TYR A 30 -7.92 -13.03 -18.28
C TYR A 30 -6.99 -12.21 -19.16
N ASP A 31 -7.17 -10.90 -19.18
CA ASP A 31 -6.30 -9.98 -19.92
C ASP A 31 -5.00 -9.74 -19.14
N VAL A 32 -5.09 -9.69 -17.81
CA VAL A 32 -3.95 -9.49 -16.91
C VAL A 32 -4.00 -10.49 -15.75
N VAL A 33 -2.89 -11.19 -15.53
CA VAL A 33 -2.68 -12.10 -14.40
C VAL A 33 -1.60 -11.50 -13.50
N ILE A 34 -1.94 -11.25 -12.25
CA ILE A 34 -1.05 -10.68 -11.24
C ILE A 34 -0.69 -11.76 -10.23
N VAL A 35 0.59 -11.90 -9.92
CA VAL A 35 1.08 -12.89 -8.96
C VAL A 35 1.51 -12.19 -7.67
N GLY A 36 0.76 -12.41 -6.61
CA GLY A 36 0.96 -11.82 -5.28
C GLY A 36 -0.08 -10.75 -4.95
N SER A 37 -0.60 -10.80 -3.72
CA SER A 37 -1.63 -9.88 -3.21
C SER A 37 -1.11 -8.89 -2.17
N GLY A 38 0.17 -8.54 -2.25
CA GLY A 38 0.75 -7.43 -1.50
C GLY A 38 0.29 -6.08 -2.01
N GLY A 39 0.81 -5.00 -1.42
CA GLY A 39 0.48 -3.62 -1.83
C GLY A 39 0.69 -3.40 -3.33
N ALA A 40 1.85 -3.80 -3.86
CA ALA A 40 2.16 -3.67 -5.29
C ALA A 40 1.19 -4.44 -6.20
N GLY A 41 0.87 -5.69 -5.86
CA GLY A 41 0.00 -6.54 -6.68
C GLY A 41 -1.44 -6.04 -6.71
N LEU A 42 -1.99 -5.65 -5.55
CA LEU A 42 -3.34 -5.09 -5.50
C LEU A 42 -3.41 -3.71 -6.17
N SER A 43 -2.39 -2.85 -6.01
CA SER A 43 -2.31 -1.58 -6.73
C SER A 43 -2.29 -1.79 -8.24
N ALA A 44 -1.45 -2.71 -8.74
CA ALA A 44 -1.41 -3.05 -10.16
C ALA A 44 -2.77 -3.58 -10.67
N ALA A 45 -3.46 -4.37 -9.85
CA ALA A 45 -4.77 -4.92 -10.20
C ALA A 45 -5.82 -3.83 -10.37
N ILE A 46 -5.84 -2.86 -9.46
CA ILE A 46 -6.73 -1.70 -9.53
C ILE A 46 -6.41 -0.88 -10.79
N SER A 47 -5.14 -0.59 -11.05
CA SER A 47 -4.74 0.17 -12.24
C SER A 47 -5.16 -0.52 -13.53
N ALA A 48 -4.92 -1.82 -13.68
CA ALA A 48 -5.33 -2.59 -14.86
C ALA A 48 -6.87 -2.70 -15.00
N ALA A 49 -7.59 -3.00 -13.91
CA ALA A 49 -9.05 -3.09 -13.96
C ALA A 49 -9.70 -1.73 -14.28
N SER A 50 -9.06 -0.62 -13.88
CA SER A 50 -9.53 0.73 -14.18
C SER A 50 -9.46 1.08 -15.67
N THR A 51 -8.71 0.32 -16.48
CA THR A 51 -8.74 0.45 -17.96
C THR A 51 -9.77 -0.48 -18.62
N GLY A 52 -10.60 -1.18 -17.82
CA GLY A 52 -11.57 -2.15 -18.29
C GLY A 52 -11.01 -3.56 -18.55
N ALA A 53 -9.75 -3.83 -18.19
CA ALA A 53 -9.15 -5.14 -18.34
C ALA A 53 -9.78 -6.16 -17.38
N LYS A 54 -9.94 -7.41 -17.83
CA LYS A 54 -10.34 -8.53 -16.98
C LYS A 54 -9.12 -9.06 -16.21
N VAL A 55 -9.06 -8.75 -14.91
CA VAL A 55 -7.89 -9.02 -14.08
C VAL A 55 -8.13 -10.16 -13.08
N VAL A 56 -7.11 -11.00 -12.89
CA VAL A 56 -7.01 -11.93 -11.76
C VAL A 56 -5.73 -11.71 -10.96
N VAL A 57 -5.84 -11.80 -9.64
CA VAL A 57 -4.72 -11.83 -8.69
C VAL A 57 -4.63 -13.24 -8.11
N LEU A 58 -3.44 -13.81 -8.14
CA LEU A 58 -3.12 -15.11 -7.55
C LEU A 58 -2.30 -14.91 -6.27
N GLU A 59 -2.75 -15.45 -5.15
CA GLU A 59 -2.05 -15.40 -3.87
C GLU A 59 -1.87 -16.80 -3.32
N LYS A 60 -0.63 -17.25 -3.12
CA LYS A 60 -0.36 -18.62 -2.65
C LYS A 60 -0.76 -18.90 -1.20
N ARG A 61 -1.04 -17.85 -0.42
CA ARG A 61 -1.39 -17.93 1.01
C ARG A 61 -2.89 -17.79 1.19
N ASN A 62 -3.39 -18.32 2.31
CA ASN A 62 -4.77 -18.11 2.75
C ASN A 62 -5.09 -16.66 3.18
N THR A 63 -4.10 -15.77 3.16
CA THR A 63 -4.16 -14.39 3.66
C THR A 63 -3.51 -13.43 2.67
N LEU A 64 -4.13 -12.29 2.45
CA LEU A 64 -3.61 -11.20 1.62
C LEU A 64 -2.47 -10.43 2.29
N GLY A 65 -1.77 -9.62 1.50
CA GLY A 65 -0.94 -8.53 1.99
C GLY A 65 0.55 -8.84 2.16
N GLY A 66 0.93 -10.11 2.37
CA GLY A 66 2.33 -10.52 2.46
C GLY A 66 3.15 -9.64 3.43
N ASN A 67 4.36 -9.24 3.03
CA ASN A 67 5.21 -8.36 3.85
C ASN A 67 4.66 -6.93 3.99
N THR A 68 3.79 -6.47 3.08
CA THR A 68 3.16 -5.15 3.22
C THR A 68 2.37 -5.10 4.53
N LEU A 69 1.63 -6.17 4.88
CA LEU A 69 0.78 -6.21 6.07
C LEU A 69 1.55 -5.97 7.38
N VAL A 70 2.77 -6.51 7.48
CA VAL A 70 3.63 -6.42 8.67
C VAL A 70 4.57 -5.21 8.65
N SER A 71 4.45 -4.33 7.65
CA SER A 71 5.19 -3.08 7.65
C SER A 71 4.76 -2.18 8.82
N MET A 72 5.63 -1.27 9.26
CA MET A 72 5.38 -0.41 10.42
C MET A 72 4.22 0.60 10.22
N GLY A 73 3.53 0.58 9.07
CA GLY A 73 2.27 1.29 8.86
C GLY A 73 2.40 2.75 8.41
N GLY A 74 3.47 3.07 7.69
CA GLY A 74 3.62 4.37 7.05
C GLY A 74 4.31 4.30 5.69
N VAL A 75 4.13 5.34 4.88
CA VAL A 75 4.71 5.48 3.54
C VAL A 75 5.37 6.86 3.42
N ASN A 76 6.62 6.89 2.94
CA ASN A 76 7.39 8.11 2.76
C ASN A 76 6.84 8.91 1.58
N ILE A 77 6.24 10.07 1.84
CA ILE A 77 5.63 10.93 0.84
C ILE A 77 6.01 12.38 1.15
N PRO A 78 6.89 13.03 0.36
CA PRO A 78 7.15 14.46 0.52
C PRO A 78 5.94 15.30 0.13
N GLY A 79 5.67 16.36 0.90
CA GLY A 79 4.57 17.30 0.67
C GLY A 79 3.18 16.76 1.01
N ASN A 80 3.09 15.73 1.86
CA ASN A 80 1.80 15.18 2.27
C ASN A 80 1.07 16.09 3.28
N ASP A 81 -0.25 15.93 3.42
CA ASP A 81 -1.09 16.80 4.26
C ASP A 81 -0.62 16.87 5.71
N ALA A 82 -0.10 15.78 6.29
CA ALA A 82 0.40 15.82 7.67
C ALA A 82 1.68 16.67 7.82
N GLN A 83 2.50 16.79 6.77
CA GLN A 83 3.63 17.74 6.76
C GLN A 83 3.13 19.18 6.69
N ILE A 84 2.09 19.45 5.89
CA ILE A 84 1.47 20.77 5.80
C ILE A 84 0.87 21.16 7.17
N ASP A 85 0.07 20.29 7.77
CA ASP A 85 -0.58 20.52 9.07
C ASP A 85 0.41 20.78 10.20
N THR A 86 1.60 20.16 10.13
CA THR A 86 2.64 20.27 11.16
C THR A 86 3.75 21.25 10.80
N SER A 87 3.59 22.01 9.70
CA SER A 87 4.57 22.99 9.22
C SER A 87 5.97 22.40 9.00
N VAL A 88 6.04 21.14 8.53
CA VAL A 88 7.27 20.50 8.10
C VAL A 88 7.47 20.76 6.61
N GLU A 89 8.51 21.51 6.28
CA GLU A 89 8.90 21.74 4.89
C GLU A 89 9.65 20.52 4.33
N ASP A 90 9.27 20.09 3.13
CA ASP A 90 9.92 19.00 2.41
C ASP A 90 9.79 19.20 0.91
N SER A 91 10.61 18.52 0.13
CA SER A 91 10.61 18.64 -1.33
C SER A 91 10.96 17.31 -1.99
N LYS A 92 10.66 17.21 -3.29
CA LYS A 92 11.05 16.06 -4.10
C LYS A 92 12.56 15.90 -4.15
N GLU A 93 13.29 17.01 -4.26
CA GLU A 93 14.75 17.06 -4.29
C GLU A 93 15.35 16.56 -2.97
N SER A 94 14.80 17.03 -1.83
CA SER A 94 15.18 16.56 -0.50
C SER A 94 14.98 15.05 -0.36
N PHE A 95 13.83 14.54 -0.80
CA PHE A 95 13.52 13.10 -0.76
C PHE A 95 14.42 12.28 -1.69
N TYR A 96 14.69 12.77 -2.91
CA TYR A 96 15.62 12.17 -3.86
C TYR A 96 17.02 12.03 -3.26
N GLU A 97 17.55 13.11 -2.69
CA GLU A 97 18.87 13.11 -2.08
C GLU A 97 18.96 12.12 -0.92
N ASP A 98 17.92 12.04 -0.08
CA ASP A 98 17.87 11.08 1.03
C ASP A 98 17.88 9.63 0.53
N ILE A 99 17.18 9.32 -0.56
CA ILE A 99 17.20 7.97 -1.16
C ILE A 99 18.57 7.66 -1.75
N ILE A 100 19.16 8.58 -2.52
CA ILE A 100 20.46 8.36 -3.16
C ILE A 100 21.56 8.19 -2.12
N ILE A 101 21.59 9.02 -1.08
CA ILE A 101 22.57 8.90 0.01
C ILE A 101 22.33 7.62 0.81
N GLY A 102 21.08 7.33 1.18
CA GLY A 102 20.73 6.14 1.95
C GLY A 102 20.96 4.82 1.20
N GLY A 103 20.94 4.84 -0.13
CA GLY A 103 21.27 3.73 -1.00
C GLY A 103 22.73 3.69 -1.44
N ASP A 104 23.64 4.37 -0.72
CA ASP A 104 25.08 4.44 -1.00
C ASP A 104 25.43 4.88 -2.44
N LYS A 105 24.54 5.64 -3.08
CA LYS A 105 24.60 6.05 -4.50
C LYS A 105 24.59 4.91 -5.52
N GLU A 106 24.20 3.71 -5.09
CA GLU A 106 24.07 2.51 -5.94
C GLU A 106 22.63 2.29 -6.42
N SER A 107 21.70 3.18 -6.06
CA SER A 107 20.31 3.10 -6.51
C SER A 107 20.17 3.37 -8.01
N ASP A 108 19.29 2.64 -8.70
CA ASP A 108 18.93 2.95 -10.08
C ASP A 108 18.20 4.30 -10.14
N VAL A 109 18.88 5.30 -10.67
CA VAL A 109 18.39 6.68 -10.73
C VAL A 109 17.08 6.82 -11.49
N ASN A 110 16.79 5.96 -12.47
CA ASN A 110 15.53 6.01 -13.21
C ASN A 110 14.37 5.58 -12.32
N GLN A 111 14.57 4.52 -11.52
CA GLN A 111 13.56 4.05 -10.57
C GLN A 111 13.35 5.04 -9.43
N VAL A 112 14.44 5.64 -8.91
CA VAL A 112 14.34 6.68 -7.88
C VAL A 112 13.57 7.89 -8.40
N ASN A 113 13.84 8.34 -9.62
CA ASN A 113 13.09 9.44 -10.25
C ASN A 113 11.61 9.10 -10.37
N ILE A 114 11.25 7.90 -10.84
CA ILE A 114 9.84 7.48 -10.91
C ILE A 114 9.19 7.52 -9.51
N LEU A 115 9.86 6.98 -8.49
CA LEU A 115 9.34 6.96 -7.13
C LEU A 115 9.12 8.38 -6.58
N VAL A 116 10.12 9.25 -6.69
CA VAL A 116 10.09 10.62 -6.16
C VAL A 116 9.04 11.45 -6.88
N GLU A 117 9.01 11.39 -8.22
CA GLU A 117 8.10 12.22 -9.01
C GLU A 117 6.63 11.87 -8.78
N ASN A 118 6.33 10.58 -8.56
CA ASN A 118 4.98 10.08 -8.40
C ASN A 118 4.54 9.95 -6.93
N ALA A 119 5.40 10.25 -5.95
CA ALA A 119 5.09 10.00 -4.53
C ALA A 119 3.79 10.70 -4.08
N LEU A 120 3.70 12.02 -4.26
CA LEU A 120 2.53 12.78 -3.81
C LEU A 120 1.25 12.40 -4.57
N GLU A 121 1.34 12.17 -5.88
CA GLU A 121 0.19 11.71 -6.67
C GLU A 121 -0.26 10.30 -6.28
N THR A 122 0.67 9.41 -5.92
CA THR A 122 0.34 8.09 -5.37
C THR A 122 -0.38 8.23 -4.02
N TYR A 123 0.05 9.15 -3.17
CA TYR A 123 -0.63 9.43 -1.89
C TYR A 123 -2.06 9.92 -2.10
N LYS A 124 -2.28 10.86 -3.02
CA LYS A 124 -3.63 11.32 -3.39
C LYS A 124 -4.47 10.19 -3.96
N TRP A 125 -3.92 9.40 -4.87
CA TRP A 125 -4.61 8.23 -5.43
C TRP A 125 -5.04 7.22 -4.35
N LEU A 126 -4.15 6.93 -3.38
CA LEU A 126 -4.48 6.08 -2.24
C LEU A 126 -5.64 6.67 -1.42
N LYS A 127 -5.61 7.97 -1.13
CA LYS A 127 -6.66 8.63 -0.33
C LYS A 127 -7.99 8.74 -1.06
N GLU A 128 -7.97 9.34 -2.24
CA GLU A 128 -9.16 9.81 -2.93
C GLU A 128 -9.80 8.71 -3.78
N PHE A 129 -8.99 7.94 -4.51
CA PHE A 129 -9.51 6.91 -5.41
C PHE A 129 -9.65 5.56 -4.71
N VAL A 130 -8.62 5.11 -3.97
CA VAL A 130 -8.66 3.82 -3.26
C VAL A 130 -9.48 3.92 -1.98
N GLY A 131 -9.39 5.03 -1.25
CA GLY A 131 -10.09 5.26 0.02
C GLY A 131 -9.27 4.88 1.26
N VAL A 132 -7.94 4.91 1.16
CA VAL A 132 -7.02 4.67 2.29
C VAL A 132 -7.07 5.85 3.24
N GLU A 133 -7.37 5.58 4.51
CA GLU A 133 -7.33 6.60 5.55
C GLU A 133 -5.91 6.73 6.17
N PHE A 134 -5.50 7.97 6.42
CA PHE A 134 -4.26 8.31 7.11
C PHE A 134 -4.58 9.02 8.43
N LYS A 135 -3.63 9.05 9.37
CA LYS A 135 -3.75 9.78 10.63
C LYS A 135 -3.41 11.25 10.39
N ASP A 136 -4.33 12.13 10.77
CA ASP A 136 -4.15 13.57 10.66
C ASP A 136 -2.97 14.05 11.50
N SER A 137 -2.19 14.98 10.95
CA SER A 137 -1.05 15.63 11.61
C SER A 137 -0.05 14.67 12.26
N LYS A 138 0.03 13.41 11.80
CA LYS A 138 0.95 12.41 12.33
C LYS A 138 1.94 11.94 11.27
N LEU A 139 3.21 12.09 11.60
CA LEU A 139 4.33 11.63 10.79
C LEU A 139 5.21 10.67 11.59
N ILE A 140 5.90 9.79 10.87
CA ILE A 140 7.05 9.04 11.40
C ILE A 140 8.32 9.63 10.78
N HIS A 141 9.35 9.82 11.60
CA HIS A 141 10.69 10.14 11.14
C HIS A 141 11.52 8.86 11.08
N PHE A 142 11.74 8.36 9.88
CA PHE A 142 12.63 7.23 9.65
C PHE A 142 14.09 7.69 9.54
N GLY A 143 15.02 6.86 10.00
CA GLY A 143 16.46 7.14 9.86
C GLY A 143 16.87 7.27 8.39
N GLY A 144 17.90 8.07 8.13
CA GLY A 144 18.38 8.36 6.76
C GLY A 144 17.59 9.46 6.03
N HIS A 145 16.51 9.96 6.62
CA HIS A 145 15.72 11.06 6.07
C HIS A 145 16.01 12.37 6.81
N LYS A 146 16.15 13.49 6.10
CA LYS A 146 16.39 14.82 6.68
C LYS A 146 15.20 15.33 7.50
N VAL A 147 13.97 15.03 7.07
CA VAL A 147 12.73 15.47 7.70
C VAL A 147 11.74 14.32 7.86
N PRO A 148 10.80 14.39 8.83
CA PRO A 148 9.70 13.44 8.93
C PRO A 148 8.79 13.56 7.71
N ARG A 149 8.59 12.45 6.99
CA ARG A 149 7.75 12.41 5.77
C ARG A 149 6.90 11.16 5.61
N ALA A 150 6.98 10.23 6.56
CA ALA A 150 6.15 9.04 6.49
C ALA A 150 4.73 9.35 6.95
N ALA A 151 3.80 9.42 6.00
CA ALA A 151 2.37 9.47 6.26
C ALA A 151 1.93 8.14 6.87
N VAL A 152 1.19 8.20 7.98
CA VAL A 152 0.84 7.02 8.78
C VAL A 152 -0.57 6.57 8.46
N PHE A 153 -0.76 5.30 8.13
CA PHE A 153 -2.10 4.75 7.93
C PHE A 153 -2.93 4.79 9.22
N LYS A 154 -4.24 4.95 9.08
CA LYS A 154 -5.17 4.77 10.20
C LYS A 154 -5.16 3.31 10.64
N GLY A 155 -5.45 3.05 11.92
CA GLY A 155 -5.35 1.70 12.48
C GLY A 155 -3.91 1.25 12.81
N LYS A 156 -3.70 -0.07 12.78
CA LYS A 156 -2.43 -0.76 13.10
C LYS A 156 -1.74 -1.22 11.82
N TYR A 157 -0.42 -1.04 11.74
CA TYR A 157 0.41 -1.47 10.60
C TYR A 157 -0.16 -1.02 9.24
N ALA A 158 0.00 -1.82 8.19
CA ALA A 158 -0.60 -1.55 6.88
C ALA A 158 -1.88 -2.36 6.62
N ILE A 159 -2.60 -2.72 7.69
CA ILE A 159 -3.89 -3.43 7.59
C ILE A 159 -4.89 -2.57 6.81
N GLU A 160 -4.96 -1.28 7.13
CA GLU A 160 -5.78 -0.29 6.43
C GLU A 160 -5.48 -0.27 4.93
N LEU A 161 -4.20 -0.18 4.56
CA LEU A 161 -3.77 -0.19 3.16
C LEU A 161 -4.24 -1.45 2.43
N ILE A 162 -3.96 -2.64 2.97
CA ILE A 162 -4.33 -3.91 2.32
C ILE A 162 -5.84 -4.07 2.24
N ASN A 163 -6.58 -3.70 3.29
CA ASN A 163 -8.04 -3.77 3.27
C ASN A 163 -8.63 -2.87 2.18
N LYS A 164 -8.19 -1.60 2.11
CA LYS A 164 -8.71 -0.64 1.14
C LYS A 164 -8.33 -0.96 -0.29
N LEU A 165 -7.10 -1.44 -0.52
CA LEU A 165 -6.71 -1.96 -1.83
C LEU A 165 -7.56 -3.17 -2.24
N ARG A 166 -7.82 -4.10 -1.32
CA ARG A 166 -8.70 -5.26 -1.59
C ARG A 166 -10.13 -4.83 -1.90
N GLU A 167 -10.73 -3.98 -1.07
CA GLU A 167 -12.09 -3.45 -1.26
C GLU A 167 -12.21 -2.78 -2.64
N LYS A 168 -11.23 -1.93 -2.98
CA LYS A 168 -11.19 -1.25 -4.28
C LYS A 168 -11.04 -2.24 -5.44
N ALA A 169 -10.10 -3.17 -5.36
CA ALA A 169 -9.90 -4.18 -6.41
C ALA A 169 -11.19 -4.99 -6.66
N LEU A 170 -11.85 -5.49 -5.60
CA LEU A 170 -13.10 -6.23 -5.71
C LEU A 170 -14.22 -5.37 -6.30
N SER A 171 -14.30 -4.08 -5.93
CA SER A 171 -15.31 -3.16 -6.48
C SER A 171 -15.16 -2.93 -7.99
N LEU A 172 -13.96 -3.12 -8.54
CA LEU A 172 -13.65 -3.03 -9.97
C LEU A 172 -13.78 -4.39 -10.68
N GLY A 173 -14.25 -5.43 -10.00
CA GLY A 173 -14.44 -6.76 -10.59
C GLY A 173 -13.16 -7.60 -10.68
N VAL A 174 -12.06 -7.21 -10.01
CA VAL A 174 -10.85 -8.02 -9.91
C VAL A 174 -11.18 -9.34 -9.19
N VAL A 175 -10.77 -10.46 -9.78
CA VAL A 175 -10.89 -11.77 -9.14
C VAL A 175 -9.62 -12.05 -8.34
N ILE A 176 -9.76 -12.51 -7.10
CA ILE A 176 -8.61 -12.92 -6.26
C ILE A 176 -8.74 -14.40 -5.92
N LEU A 177 -7.71 -15.17 -6.26
CA LEU A 177 -7.65 -16.63 -6.09
C LEU A 177 -6.43 -17.02 -5.25
N ASN A 178 -6.52 -18.18 -4.61
CA ASN A 178 -5.44 -18.84 -3.87
C ASN A 178 -5.31 -20.29 -4.32
#